data_AF-A0A2G6GYS4-F1
#
_entry.id   AF-A0A2G6GYS4-F1
#
_cell.length_a   1.000
_cell.length_b   1.000
_cell.length_c   1.000
_cell.angle_alpha   90.00
_cell.angle_beta   90.00
_cell.angle_gamma   90.00
#
_symmetry.space_group_name_H-M   'P 1'
#
loop_
_entity.id
_entity.type
_entity.pdbx_description
1 polymer ?
#
loop_
_entity_poly.entity_id
_entity_poly.type
_entity_poly.pdbx_seq_one_letter_code
_entity_poly.pdbx_strand_id
1 'polypeptide(L)'
;MADDRPKLSRSELEEACLRQNIIIQRKDPLTGSSINLPNIEKVNKMIREFDILVDGASRGKSVNEISKIERFLYEHEDDPEKQSEYLASCYSKASMYIEAQRSLLNDKHSENWKYLFVSYFKLEDIYYYFNKGISASVFFKDFTLYKDMVELTYHVKLMNYLRSQVQLQILPEAEKDLPSPIEDVNLKLAIIHLLGISDLLTKRSTQQGLAGLARFFTVIFGEDPASWRSLLKKLEQIGSGSDKDILNELNLCKAKEIISVFGIDLEKD
;
A
#
# COMPACT_ATOMS: atom_id res chain seq x y z
N MET A 1 -23.22 26.99 -19.98
CA MET A 1 -24.70 27.02 -20.03
C MET A 1 -25.16 28.13 -19.11
N ALA A 2 -26.11 28.96 -19.53
CA ALA A 2 -26.62 30.07 -18.72
C ALA A 2 -27.17 29.54 -17.40
N ASP A 3 -26.85 30.22 -16.31
CA ASP A 3 -27.17 29.80 -14.95
C ASP A 3 -28.63 30.17 -14.60
N ASP A 4 -29.59 29.48 -15.23
CA ASP A 4 -31.04 29.59 -14.98
C ASP A 4 -31.46 28.82 -13.71
N ARG A 5 -30.57 28.74 -12.71
CA ARG A 5 -30.89 28.11 -11.43
C ARG A 5 -31.67 29.10 -10.55
N PRO A 6 -32.83 28.71 -9.98
CA PRO A 6 -33.59 29.58 -9.10
C PRO A 6 -32.72 29.96 -7.90
N LYS A 7 -32.38 31.26 -7.77
CA LYS A 7 -31.60 31.78 -6.64
C LYS A 7 -32.48 31.79 -5.39
N LEU A 8 -32.56 30.63 -4.73
CA LEU A 8 -33.12 30.51 -3.38
C LEU A 8 -32.22 31.27 -2.40
N SER A 9 -32.82 31.94 -1.43
CA SER A 9 -32.06 32.46 -0.29
C SER A 9 -31.49 31.30 0.54
N ARG A 10 -30.43 31.55 1.30
CA ARG A 10 -29.78 30.51 2.13
C ARG A 10 -30.76 29.83 3.10
N SER A 11 -31.68 30.59 3.69
CA SER A 11 -32.71 30.06 4.59
C SER A 11 -33.70 29.15 3.86
N GLU A 12 -34.14 29.54 2.66
CA GLU A 12 -35.06 28.74 1.84
C GLU A 12 -34.38 27.45 1.33
N LEU A 13 -33.09 27.53 1.02
CA LEU A 13 -32.31 26.37 0.56
C LEU A 13 -32.07 25.37 1.70
N GLU A 14 -31.78 25.84 2.91
CA GLU A 14 -31.66 24.98 4.10
C GLU A 14 -33.01 24.30 4.41
N GLU A 15 -34.12 25.04 4.34
CA GLU A 15 -35.46 24.49 4.57
C GLU A 15 -35.84 23.48 3.47
N ALA A 16 -35.52 23.75 2.20
CA ALA A 16 -35.76 22.83 1.10
C ALA A 16 -34.92 21.55 1.24
N CYS A 17 -33.65 21.67 1.64
CA CYS A 17 -32.79 20.53 1.95
C CYS A 17 -33.33 19.68 3.11
N LEU A 18 -33.88 20.30 4.17
CA LEU A 18 -34.53 19.61 5.29
C LEU A 18 -35.79 18.87 4.84
N ARG A 19 -36.69 19.55 4.10
CA ARG A 19 -37.93 18.95 3.58
C ARG A 19 -37.67 17.75 2.68
N GLN A 20 -36.61 17.82 1.88
CA GLN A 20 -36.20 16.73 1.00
C GLN A 20 -35.29 15.72 1.67
N ASN A 21 -35.01 15.82 2.96
CA ASN A 21 -34.15 14.90 3.70
C ASN A 21 -32.74 14.77 3.09
N ILE A 22 -32.21 15.86 2.54
CA ILE A 22 -30.81 16.01 2.07
C ILE A 22 -29.90 16.30 3.26
N ILE A 23 -30.39 17.12 4.19
CA ILE A 23 -29.79 17.35 5.50
C ILE A 23 -30.78 16.91 6.58
N ILE A 24 -30.24 16.46 7.72
CA ILE A 24 -30.98 16.00 8.88
C ILE A 24 -30.63 16.91 10.04
N GLN A 25 -31.65 17.39 10.74
CA GLN A 25 -31.45 18.14 11.98
C GLN A 25 -31.28 17.16 13.14
N ARG A 26 -30.17 17.28 13.88
CA ARG A 26 -29.93 16.57 15.14
C ARG A 26 -29.75 17.56 16.27
N LYS A 27 -30.28 17.21 17.45
CA LYS A 27 -29.98 17.96 18.67
C LYS A 27 -28.65 17.48 19.22
N ASP A 28 -27.74 18.41 19.47
CA ASP A 28 -26.52 18.14 20.21
C ASP A 28 -26.89 17.79 21.67
N PRO A 29 -26.54 16.59 22.15
CA PRO A 29 -26.83 16.17 23.51
C PRO A 29 -26.12 17.01 24.59
N LEU A 30 -25.04 17.71 24.24
CA LEU A 30 -24.24 18.51 25.18
C LEU A 30 -24.71 19.97 25.26
N THR A 31 -25.01 20.58 24.11
CA THR A 31 -25.36 22.02 24.05
C THR A 31 -26.85 22.28 23.87
N GLY A 32 -27.65 21.26 23.56
CA GLY A 32 -29.07 21.40 23.23
C GLY A 32 -29.34 22.14 21.92
N SER A 33 -28.29 22.55 21.21
CA SER A 33 -28.37 23.25 19.92
C SER A 33 -28.75 22.28 18.81
N SER A 34 -29.46 22.78 17.80
CA SER A 34 -29.82 21.96 16.63
C SER A 34 -28.75 22.11 15.56
N ILE A 35 -28.09 21.00 15.23
CA ILE A 35 -27.04 20.90 14.22
C ILE A 35 -27.63 20.25 12.97
N ASN A 36 -27.41 20.87 11.82
CA ASN A 36 -27.77 20.28 10.52
C ASN A 36 -26.60 19.43 10.02
N LEU A 37 -26.85 18.15 9.79
CA LEU A 37 -25.87 17.19 9.27
C LEU A 37 -26.31 16.66 7.91
N PRO A 38 -25.37 16.33 7.00
CA PRO A 38 -25.73 15.67 5.75
C PRO A 38 -26.42 14.33 5.99
N ASN A 39 -27.45 14.01 5.19
CA ASN A 39 -28.03 12.68 5.20
C ASN A 39 -27.05 11.68 4.56
N ILE A 40 -26.46 10.82 5.40
CA ILE A 40 -25.43 9.86 5.01
C ILE A 40 -25.88 8.93 3.89
N GLU A 41 -27.14 8.49 3.87
CA GLU A 41 -27.64 7.57 2.84
C GLU A 41 -27.65 8.23 1.46
N LYS A 42 -28.14 9.48 1.41
CA LYS A 42 -28.16 10.27 0.17
C LYS A 42 -26.75 10.63 -0.28
N VAL A 43 -25.90 11.05 0.65
CA VAL A 43 -24.50 11.36 0.38
C VAL A 43 -23.75 10.14 -0.14
N ASN A 44 -23.99 8.95 0.43
CA ASN A 44 -23.39 7.71 -0.07
C ASN A 44 -23.81 7.40 -1.51
N LYS A 45 -25.05 7.68 -1.90
CA LYS A 45 -25.49 7.54 -3.30
C LYS A 45 -24.72 8.50 -4.21
N MET A 46 -24.56 9.75 -3.79
CA MET A 46 -23.79 10.77 -4.50
C MET A 46 -22.31 10.36 -4.65
N ILE A 47 -21.68 9.87 -3.58
CA ILE A 47 -20.31 9.37 -3.58
C ILE A 47 -20.14 8.19 -4.52
N ARG A 48 -21.05 7.21 -4.49
CA ARG A 48 -20.99 6.05 -5.40
C ARG A 48 -21.04 6.46 -6.87
N GLU A 49 -21.95 7.37 -7.24
CA GLU A 49 -22.02 7.88 -8.61
C GLU A 49 -20.76 8.65 -8.98
N PHE A 50 -20.23 9.46 -8.05
CA PHE A 50 -18.98 10.18 -8.23
C PHE A 50 -17.79 9.24 -8.46
N ASP A 51 -17.61 8.22 -7.61
CA ASP A 51 -16.51 7.25 -7.68
C ASP A 51 -16.56 6.45 -8.98
N ILE A 52 -17.74 6.03 -9.44
CA ILE A 52 -17.90 5.33 -10.72
C ILE A 52 -17.44 6.22 -11.89
N LEU A 53 -17.79 7.51 -11.86
CA LEU A 53 -17.40 8.44 -12.91
C LEU A 53 -15.90 8.73 -12.89
N VAL A 54 -15.33 8.92 -11.70
CA VAL A 54 -13.89 9.10 -11.51
C VAL A 54 -13.12 7.87 -12.00
N ASP A 55 -13.58 6.67 -11.64
CA ASP A 55 -12.95 5.42 -12.06
C ASP A 55 -13.00 5.23 -13.58
N GLY A 56 -14.17 5.47 -14.19
CA GLY A 56 -14.36 5.38 -15.64
C GLY A 56 -13.49 6.37 -16.42
N ALA A 57 -13.45 7.64 -15.99
CA ALA A 57 -12.65 8.67 -16.65
C ALA A 57 -11.14 8.45 -16.48
N SER A 58 -10.70 8.06 -15.27
CA SER A 58 -9.28 7.77 -15.01
C SER A 58 -8.81 6.53 -15.77
N ARG A 59 -9.65 5.49 -15.91
CA ARG A 59 -9.30 4.27 -16.66
C ARG A 59 -8.97 4.57 -18.12
N GLY A 60 -9.77 5.41 -18.79
CA GLY A 60 -9.51 5.80 -20.19
C GLY A 60 -8.15 6.49 -20.36
N LYS A 61 -7.79 7.39 -19.42
CA LYS A 61 -6.48 8.04 -19.39
C LYS A 61 -5.34 7.05 -19.13
N SER A 62 -5.49 6.20 -18.11
CA SER A 62 -4.46 5.23 -17.72
C SER A 62 -4.15 4.25 -18.85
N VAL A 63 -5.16 3.71 -19.53
CA VAL A 63 -4.97 2.77 -20.65
C VAL A 63 -4.16 3.41 -21.77
N ASN A 64 -4.50 4.64 -22.17
CA ASN A 64 -3.79 5.34 -23.25
C ASN A 64 -2.32 5.56 -22.90
N GLU A 65 -2.02 5.98 -21.68
CA GLU A 65 -0.63 6.20 -21.23
C GLU A 65 0.14 4.90 -21.07
N ILE A 66 -0.48 3.85 -20.54
CA ILE A 66 0.11 2.51 -20.49
C ILE A 66 0.48 2.03 -21.89
N SER A 67 -0.43 2.17 -22.87
CA SER A 67 -0.14 1.78 -24.25
C SER A 67 1.01 2.56 -24.88
N LYS A 68 1.20 3.84 -24.52
CA LYS A 68 2.38 4.62 -24.96
C LYS A 68 3.66 4.09 -24.34
N ILE A 69 3.63 3.75 -23.06
CA ILE A 69 4.77 3.16 -22.35
C ILE A 69 5.12 1.81 -22.98
N GLU A 70 4.15 0.93 -23.17
CA GLU A 70 4.38 -0.40 -23.78
C GLU A 70 4.96 -0.29 -25.19
N ARG A 71 4.46 0.64 -26.00
CA ARG A 71 5.03 0.90 -27.32
C ARG A 71 6.48 1.37 -27.23
N PHE A 72 6.77 2.30 -26.32
CA PHE A 72 8.14 2.78 -26.13
C PHE A 72 9.10 1.65 -25.71
N LEU A 73 8.66 0.80 -24.77
CA LEU A 73 9.43 -0.35 -24.32
C LEU A 73 9.71 -1.32 -25.47
N TYR A 74 8.69 -1.65 -26.26
CA TYR A 74 8.83 -2.53 -27.42
C TYR A 74 9.76 -1.96 -28.50
N GLU A 75 9.66 -0.66 -28.80
CA GLU A 75 10.53 0.01 -29.78
C GLU A 75 12.00 0.07 -29.36
N HIS A 76 12.30 -0.12 -28.07
CA HIS A 76 13.64 -0.07 -27.49
C HIS A 76 13.99 -1.35 -26.73
N GLU A 77 13.49 -2.51 -27.19
CA GLU A 77 13.74 -3.81 -26.56
C GLU A 77 15.24 -4.15 -26.44
N ASP A 78 16.04 -3.67 -27.40
CA ASP A 78 17.49 -3.88 -27.43
C ASP A 78 18.29 -2.89 -26.55
N ASP A 79 17.64 -1.91 -25.90
CA ASP A 79 18.29 -0.86 -25.10
C ASP A 79 17.70 -0.75 -23.69
N PRO A 80 18.14 -1.62 -22.75
CA PRO A 80 17.62 -1.67 -21.38
C PRO A 80 17.85 -0.38 -20.57
N GLU A 81 18.93 0.35 -20.85
CA GLU A 81 19.26 1.59 -20.16
C GLU A 81 18.22 2.67 -20.49
N LYS A 82 17.89 2.81 -21.78
CA LYS A 82 16.87 3.76 -22.25
C LYS A 82 15.46 3.40 -21.80
N GLN A 83 15.13 2.11 -21.75
CA GLN A 83 13.87 1.65 -21.15
C GLN A 83 13.78 2.03 -19.66
N SER A 84 14.87 1.80 -18.92
CA SER A 84 14.95 2.11 -17.49
C SER A 84 14.83 3.60 -17.22
N GLU A 85 15.53 4.44 -17.98
CA GLU A 85 15.44 5.91 -17.87
C GLU A 85 14.01 6.40 -18.13
N TYR A 86 13.35 5.86 -19.16
CA TYR A 86 11.99 6.23 -19.50
C TYR A 86 10.98 5.83 -18.42
N LEU A 87 11.08 4.59 -17.90
CA LEU A 87 10.24 4.12 -16.80
C LEU A 87 10.48 4.93 -15.52
N ALA A 88 11.73 5.24 -15.18
CA ALA A 88 12.07 6.08 -14.04
C ALA A 88 11.50 7.50 -14.16
N SER A 89 11.53 8.09 -15.36
CA SER A 89 10.91 9.39 -15.64
C SER A 89 9.39 9.35 -15.43
N CYS A 90 8.73 8.30 -15.94
CA CYS A 90 7.29 8.11 -15.77
C CYS A 90 6.93 7.92 -14.28
N TYR A 91 7.71 7.12 -13.55
CA TYR A 91 7.55 6.87 -12.13
C TYR A 91 7.71 8.15 -11.31
N SER A 92 8.79 8.91 -11.55
CA SER A 92 9.07 10.16 -10.86
C SER A 92 7.92 11.15 -11.02
N LYS A 93 7.46 11.38 -12.26
CA LYS A 93 6.32 12.28 -12.54
C LYS A 93 5.06 11.86 -11.79
N ALA A 94 4.70 10.58 -11.85
CA ALA A 94 3.49 10.09 -11.20
C ALA A 94 3.61 10.15 -9.66
N SER A 95 4.78 9.81 -9.11
CA SER A 95 5.05 9.90 -7.67
C SER A 95 4.98 11.33 -7.16
N MET A 96 5.60 12.30 -7.86
CA MET A 96 5.56 13.71 -7.49
C MET A 96 4.13 14.25 -7.49
N TYR A 97 3.31 13.86 -8.48
CA TYR A 97 1.92 14.28 -8.54
C TYR A 97 1.10 13.74 -7.36
N ILE A 98 1.25 12.45 -7.05
CA ILE A 98 0.55 11.82 -5.92
C ILE A 98 0.94 12.50 -4.60
N GLU A 99 2.23 12.78 -4.39
CA GLU A 99 2.68 13.43 -3.16
C GLU A 99 2.13 14.86 -3.05
N ALA A 100 2.05 15.60 -4.17
CA ALA A 100 1.45 16.94 -4.18
C ALA A 100 -0.06 16.94 -3.82
N GLN A 101 -0.76 15.83 -4.05
CA GLN A 101 -2.19 15.66 -3.78
C GLN A 101 -2.47 14.76 -2.56
N ARG A 102 -1.47 14.56 -1.70
CA ARG A 102 -1.55 13.64 -0.56
C ARG A 102 -2.67 13.96 0.42
N SER A 103 -3.00 15.23 0.62
CA SER A 103 -4.12 15.64 1.47
C SER A 103 -5.46 15.07 0.97
N LEU A 104 -5.75 15.26 -0.31
CA LEU A 104 -6.97 14.74 -0.95
C LEU A 104 -7.02 13.21 -0.92
N LEU A 105 -5.87 12.55 -1.11
CA LEU A 105 -5.78 11.09 -1.00
C LEU A 105 -6.07 10.60 0.43
N ASN A 106 -5.52 11.27 1.44
CA ASN A 106 -5.78 10.97 2.85
C ASN A 106 -7.25 11.19 3.21
N ASP A 107 -7.86 12.27 2.72
CA ASP A 107 -9.27 12.56 2.93
C ASP A 107 -10.16 11.45 2.33
N LYS A 108 -9.84 10.98 1.11
CA LYS A 108 -10.55 9.88 0.45
C LYS A 108 -10.47 8.57 1.24
N HIS A 109 -9.31 8.27 1.82
CA HIS A 109 -9.10 7.05 2.60
C HIS A 109 -9.57 7.15 4.05
N SER A 110 -10.03 8.32 4.49
CA SER A 110 -10.56 8.51 5.83
C SER A 110 -11.89 7.78 6.03
N GLU A 111 -12.10 7.21 7.21
CA GLU A 111 -13.41 6.69 7.64
C GLU A 111 -14.51 7.76 7.61
N ASN A 112 -14.10 9.04 7.67
CA ASN A 112 -14.97 10.20 7.63
C ASN A 112 -15.18 10.77 6.22
N TRP A 113 -14.77 10.06 5.16
CA TRP A 113 -14.92 10.52 3.77
C TRP A 113 -16.34 11.00 3.45
N LYS A 114 -17.38 10.34 3.95
CA LYS A 114 -18.78 10.77 3.77
C LYS A 114 -19.08 12.19 4.28
N TYR A 115 -18.39 12.64 5.32
CA TYR A 115 -18.55 13.98 5.86
C TYR A 115 -17.62 14.99 5.17
N LEU A 116 -16.39 14.56 4.87
CA LEU A 116 -15.42 15.38 4.14
C LEU A 116 -15.85 15.64 2.69
N PHE A 117 -16.41 14.64 2.02
CA PHE A 117 -16.88 14.76 0.64
C PHE A 117 -17.84 15.93 0.44
N VAL A 118 -18.77 16.10 1.38
CA VAL A 118 -19.77 17.18 1.37
C VAL A 118 -19.10 18.55 1.53
N SER A 119 -17.97 18.65 2.23
CA SER A 119 -17.28 19.95 2.44
C SER A 119 -16.61 20.49 1.18
N TYR A 120 -16.39 19.66 0.15
CA TYR A 120 -15.90 20.10 -1.15
C TYR A 120 -16.98 20.70 -2.05
N PHE A 121 -18.25 20.63 -1.66
CA PHE A 121 -19.37 21.19 -2.41
C PHE A 121 -20.06 22.27 -1.59
N LYS A 122 -20.61 23.29 -2.26
CA LYS A 122 -21.50 24.23 -1.57
C LYS A 122 -22.85 23.55 -1.33
N LEU A 123 -23.58 24.03 -0.32
CA LEU A 123 -24.91 23.48 -0.01
C LEU A 123 -25.85 23.60 -1.22
N GLU A 124 -25.72 24.67 -2.00
CA GLU A 124 -26.44 24.86 -3.25
C GLU A 124 -26.13 23.75 -4.26
N ASP A 125 -24.86 23.38 -4.42
CA ASP A 125 -24.45 22.33 -5.35
C ASP A 125 -25.04 20.98 -4.98
N ILE A 126 -25.09 20.67 -3.67
CA ILE A 126 -25.68 19.44 -3.14
C ILE A 126 -27.19 19.44 -3.38
N TYR A 127 -27.86 20.56 -3.10
CA TYR A 127 -29.29 20.72 -3.37
C TYR A 127 -29.60 20.51 -4.86
N TYR A 128 -28.82 21.13 -5.75
CA TYR A 128 -28.98 20.96 -7.18
C TYR A 128 -28.68 19.54 -7.64
N TYR A 129 -27.70 18.85 -7.05
CA TYR A 129 -27.42 17.46 -7.39
C TYR A 129 -28.64 16.55 -7.17
N PHE A 130 -29.42 16.77 -6.11
CA PHE A 130 -30.62 15.96 -5.82
C PHE A 130 -31.89 16.44 -6.54
N ASN A 131 -31.91 17.68 -7.02
CA ASN A 131 -33.04 18.26 -7.76
C ASN A 131 -32.77 18.42 -9.26
N LYS A 132 -31.64 17.88 -9.75
CA LYS A 132 -31.25 18.01 -11.15
C LYS A 132 -32.20 17.26 -12.08
N GLY A 133 -32.44 17.86 -13.25
CA GLY A 133 -32.93 17.17 -14.45
C GLY A 133 -31.81 16.62 -15.34
N ILE A 134 -30.54 16.73 -14.91
CA ILE A 134 -29.35 16.36 -15.70
C ILE A 134 -28.62 15.15 -15.10
N SER A 135 -27.84 14.43 -15.91
CA SER A 135 -27.09 13.27 -15.44
C SER A 135 -25.95 13.67 -14.47
N ALA A 136 -25.55 12.75 -13.58
CA ALA A 136 -24.42 12.94 -12.68
C ALA A 136 -23.10 13.22 -13.42
N SER A 137 -22.91 12.62 -14.59
CA SER A 137 -21.71 12.82 -15.41
C SER A 137 -21.55 14.27 -15.89
N VAL A 138 -22.67 14.95 -16.22
CA VAL A 138 -22.65 16.36 -16.64
C VAL A 138 -22.43 17.24 -15.43
N PHE A 139 -23.08 16.94 -14.31
CA PHE A 139 -22.95 17.69 -13.07
C PHE A 139 -21.50 17.71 -12.55
N PHE A 140 -20.88 16.54 -12.36
CA PHE A 140 -19.58 16.47 -11.69
C PHE A 140 -18.40 17.01 -12.50
N LYS A 141 -18.47 16.96 -13.85
CA LYS A 141 -17.37 17.35 -14.74
C LYS A 141 -16.88 18.79 -14.54
N ASP A 142 -17.76 19.67 -14.06
CA ASP A 142 -17.43 21.08 -13.87
C ASP A 142 -16.68 21.35 -12.55
N PHE A 143 -16.70 20.42 -11.60
CA PHE A 143 -16.08 20.59 -10.29
C PHE A 143 -14.58 20.31 -10.32
N THR A 144 -13.80 21.11 -9.58
CA THR A 144 -12.35 20.92 -9.41
C THR A 144 -12.04 19.58 -8.74
N LEU A 145 -12.77 19.25 -7.67
CA LEU A 145 -12.64 17.96 -6.98
C LEU A 145 -12.73 16.78 -7.96
N TYR A 146 -13.67 16.81 -8.91
CA TYR A 146 -13.80 15.74 -9.90
C TYR A 146 -12.55 15.63 -10.77
N LYS A 147 -12.04 16.75 -11.29
CA LYS A 147 -10.85 16.77 -12.15
C LYS A 147 -9.62 16.27 -11.39
N ASP A 148 -9.43 16.75 -10.16
CA ASP A 148 -8.31 16.39 -9.30
C ASP A 148 -8.36 14.91 -8.92
N MET A 149 -9.55 14.39 -8.59
CA MET A 149 -9.75 12.98 -8.27
C MET A 149 -9.55 12.06 -9.48
N VAL A 150 -9.96 12.49 -10.68
CA VAL A 150 -9.70 11.76 -11.92
C VAL A 150 -8.20 11.67 -12.18
N GLU A 151 -7.48 12.78 -12.06
CA GLU A 151 -6.03 12.84 -12.31
C GLU A 151 -5.24 12.06 -11.26
N LEU A 152 -5.59 12.22 -9.98
CA LEU A 152 -5.01 11.46 -8.88
C LEU A 152 -5.24 9.95 -9.05
N THR A 153 -6.47 9.53 -9.35
CA THR A 153 -6.79 8.11 -9.56
C THR A 153 -6.06 7.56 -10.79
N TYR A 154 -5.92 8.36 -11.84
CA TYR A 154 -5.12 8.02 -13.02
C TYR A 154 -3.66 7.77 -12.65
N HIS A 155 -3.02 8.68 -11.89
CA HIS A 155 -1.63 8.52 -11.47
C HIS A 155 -1.43 7.35 -10.51
N VAL A 156 -2.38 7.08 -9.60
CA VAL A 156 -2.33 5.89 -8.73
C VAL A 156 -2.38 4.60 -9.56
N LYS A 157 -3.27 4.52 -10.56
CA LYS A 157 -3.34 3.36 -11.48
C LYS A 157 -2.07 3.22 -12.30
N LEU A 158 -1.54 4.33 -12.82
CA LEU A 158 -0.28 4.35 -13.57
C LEU A 158 0.88 3.88 -12.68
N MET A 159 0.96 4.33 -11.43
CA MET A 159 1.98 3.88 -10.48
C MET A 159 1.88 2.39 -10.18
N ASN A 160 0.67 1.83 -10.07
CA ASN A 160 0.51 0.39 -9.89
C ASN A 160 1.02 -0.40 -11.10
N TYR A 161 0.77 0.10 -12.32
CA TYR A 161 1.34 -0.48 -13.53
C TYR A 161 2.87 -0.31 -13.58
N LEU A 162 3.39 0.88 -13.34
CA LEU A 162 4.84 1.11 -13.33
C LEU A 162 5.53 0.25 -12.27
N ARG A 163 4.93 0.07 -11.09
CA ARG A 163 5.41 -0.87 -10.06
C ARG A 163 5.35 -2.32 -10.51
N SER A 164 4.43 -2.72 -11.39
CA SER A 164 4.42 -4.07 -11.96
C SER A 164 5.47 -4.24 -13.06
N GLN A 165 5.78 -3.19 -13.82
CA GLN A 165 6.94 -3.19 -14.73
C GLN A 165 8.26 -3.19 -13.94
N VAL A 166 8.26 -2.52 -12.79
CA VAL A 166 9.31 -2.49 -11.77
C VAL A 166 9.12 -3.63 -10.76
N GLN A 167 8.36 -4.71 -11.06
CA GLN A 167 8.75 -6.03 -10.54
C GLN A 167 10.01 -6.40 -11.31
N LEU A 168 11.07 -5.81 -10.80
CA LEU A 168 12.38 -5.61 -11.34
C LEU A 168 12.93 -6.81 -12.11
N GLN A 169 12.97 -6.69 -13.46
CA GLN A 169 14.21 -6.94 -14.19
C GLN A 169 15.22 -5.82 -13.87
N ILE A 170 15.49 -5.54 -12.59
CA ILE A 170 16.90 -5.38 -12.24
C ILE A 170 17.34 -6.83 -12.18
N LEU A 171 17.92 -7.34 -13.27
CA LEU A 171 19.02 -8.27 -13.12
C LEU A 171 20.05 -7.44 -12.37
N PRO A 172 20.27 -7.65 -11.07
CA PRO A 172 21.39 -7.01 -10.44
C PRO A 172 22.57 -7.69 -11.11
N GLU A 173 23.32 -6.96 -11.94
CA GLU A 173 24.62 -7.47 -12.40
C GLU A 173 25.55 -7.76 -11.20
N ALA A 174 25.15 -7.37 -9.98
CA ALA A 174 25.74 -7.74 -8.69
C ALA A 174 25.11 -8.97 -7.97
N GLU A 175 24.05 -9.61 -8.49
CA GLU A 175 23.42 -10.82 -7.90
C GLU A 175 23.77 -12.11 -8.66
N LYS A 176 24.76 -12.11 -9.54
CA LYS A 176 25.35 -13.41 -9.95
C LYS A 176 26.07 -14.12 -8.79
N ASP A 177 26.44 -13.37 -7.75
CA ASP A 177 27.18 -13.89 -6.60
C ASP A 177 26.40 -13.87 -5.27
N LEU A 178 25.17 -13.34 -5.23
CA LEU A 178 24.38 -13.41 -3.99
C LEU A 178 23.69 -14.79 -3.91
N PRO A 179 24.00 -15.60 -2.89
CA PRO A 179 23.42 -16.93 -2.77
C PRO A 179 21.91 -16.80 -2.61
N SER A 180 21.16 -17.68 -3.29
CA SER A 180 19.70 -17.75 -3.19
C SER A 180 19.26 -17.73 -1.72
N PRO A 181 18.11 -17.09 -1.39
CA PRO A 181 17.61 -17.04 -0.03
C PRO A 181 17.59 -18.45 0.55
N ILE A 182 18.17 -18.60 1.74
CA ILE A 182 18.28 -19.90 2.39
C ILE A 182 16.87 -20.28 2.82
N GLU A 183 16.24 -21.20 2.10
CA GLU A 183 14.89 -21.68 2.45
C GLU A 183 14.95 -22.72 3.57
N ASP A 184 16.04 -23.49 3.65
CA ASP A 184 16.20 -24.56 4.63
C ASP A 184 16.46 -24.00 6.05
N VAL A 185 15.51 -24.26 6.94
CA VAL A 185 15.56 -23.84 8.35
C VAL A 185 16.76 -24.39 9.10
N ASN A 186 17.20 -25.60 8.80
CA ASN A 186 18.35 -26.19 9.44
C ASN A 186 19.65 -25.50 8.98
N LEU A 187 19.71 -25.08 7.71
CA LEU A 187 20.84 -24.30 7.20
C LEU A 187 20.88 -22.89 7.83
N LYS A 188 19.71 -22.25 8.01
CA LYS A 188 19.60 -20.98 8.76
C LYS A 188 20.11 -21.15 10.20
N LEU A 189 19.68 -22.21 10.89
CA LEU A 189 20.14 -22.53 12.26
C LEU A 189 21.64 -22.78 12.33
N ALA A 190 22.20 -23.55 11.39
CA ALA A 190 23.62 -23.85 11.34
C ALA A 190 24.47 -22.59 11.16
N ILE A 191 24.05 -21.65 10.31
CA ILE A 191 24.76 -20.38 10.10
C ILE A 191 24.72 -19.51 11.36
N ILE A 192 23.54 -19.36 12.00
CA ILE A 192 23.42 -18.60 13.25
C ILE A 192 24.29 -19.20 14.36
N HIS A 193 24.38 -20.54 14.41
CA HIS A 193 25.25 -21.23 15.35
C HIS A 193 26.73 -21.01 15.03
N LEU A 194 27.17 -21.21 13.78
CA LEU A 194 28.55 -20.99 13.34
C LEU A 194 29.03 -19.55 13.56
N LEU A 195 28.14 -18.56 13.43
CA LEU A 195 28.45 -17.15 13.69
C LEU A 195 28.46 -16.80 15.19
N GLY A 196 28.22 -17.77 16.10
CA GLY A 196 28.18 -17.54 17.55
C GLY A 196 26.99 -16.69 18.03
N ILE A 197 26.03 -16.40 17.14
CA ILE A 197 24.86 -15.54 17.43
C ILE A 197 23.95 -16.23 18.45
N SER A 198 23.76 -17.55 18.33
CA SER A 198 22.99 -18.34 19.30
C SER A 198 23.55 -18.19 20.72
N ASP A 199 24.87 -18.26 20.88
CA ASP A 199 25.52 -18.18 22.18
C ASP A 199 25.48 -16.75 22.74
N LEU A 200 25.67 -15.74 21.88
CA LEU A 200 25.58 -14.34 22.24
C LEU A 200 24.17 -13.97 22.73
N LEU A 201 23.14 -14.44 22.02
CA LEU A 201 21.74 -14.21 22.40
C LEU A 201 21.37 -14.99 23.66
N THR A 202 21.86 -16.21 23.83
CA THR A 202 21.66 -17.00 25.06
C THR A 202 22.26 -16.30 26.28
N LYS A 203 23.48 -15.76 26.16
CA LYS A 203 24.15 -15.01 27.24
C LYS A 203 23.45 -13.69 27.60
N ARG A 204 22.79 -13.05 26.63
CA ARG A 204 22.07 -11.78 26.83
C ARG A 204 20.62 -11.95 27.27
N SER A 205 20.00 -13.10 27.01
CA SER A 205 18.63 -13.39 27.45
C SER A 205 18.64 -13.78 28.93
N THR A 206 18.04 -12.95 29.78
CA THR A 206 18.00 -13.19 31.23
C THR A 206 16.77 -13.98 31.70
N GLN A 207 15.79 -14.30 30.84
CA GLN A 207 14.49 -14.81 31.33
C GLN A 207 13.80 -15.93 30.53
N GLN A 208 14.26 -16.40 29.35
CA GLN A 208 13.51 -17.44 28.60
C GLN A 208 14.32 -18.60 27.99
N GLY A 209 15.62 -18.73 28.29
CA GLY A 209 16.42 -19.90 27.89
C GLY A 209 16.30 -20.29 26.40
N LEU A 210 16.52 -21.56 26.09
CA LEU A 210 16.43 -22.10 24.73
C LEU A 210 15.01 -22.01 24.13
N ALA A 211 13.97 -22.08 24.96
CA ALA A 211 12.58 -22.00 24.51
C ALA A 211 12.20 -20.61 23.97
N GLY A 212 12.71 -19.54 24.59
CA GLY A 212 12.56 -18.18 24.09
C GLY A 212 13.30 -17.96 22.76
N LEU A 213 14.51 -18.50 22.64
CA LEU A 213 15.30 -18.46 21.41
C LEU A 213 14.64 -19.23 20.27
N ALA A 214 14.08 -20.40 20.54
CA ALA A 214 13.35 -21.19 19.54
C ALA A 214 12.17 -20.39 18.95
N ARG A 215 11.37 -19.73 19.80
CA ARG A 215 10.26 -18.88 19.36
C ARG A 215 10.75 -17.66 18.57
N PHE A 216 11.82 -17.03 19.04
CA PHE A 216 12.44 -15.90 18.35
C PHE A 216 12.92 -16.29 16.94
N PHE A 217 13.66 -17.40 16.81
CA PHE A 217 14.12 -17.87 15.51
C PHE A 217 12.97 -18.34 14.60
N THR A 218 11.89 -18.90 15.17
CA THR A 218 10.69 -19.25 14.39
C THR A 218 10.14 -18.01 13.66
N VAL A 219 10.06 -16.88 14.37
CA VAL A 219 9.56 -15.61 13.80
C VAL A 219 10.56 -15.02 12.80
N ILE A 220 11.85 -14.98 13.13
CA ILE A 220 12.88 -14.40 12.25
C ILE A 220 13.07 -15.22 10.97
N PHE A 221 12.91 -16.54 11.04
CA PHE A 221 13.03 -17.41 9.87
C PHE A 221 11.79 -17.44 8.99
N GLY A 222 10.69 -16.79 9.41
CA GLY A 222 9.42 -16.79 8.70
C GLY A 222 8.67 -18.12 8.78
N GLU A 223 8.97 -18.95 9.78
CA GLU A 223 8.34 -20.26 9.97
C GLU A 223 6.98 -20.15 10.66
N ASP A 224 6.13 -21.17 10.50
CA ASP A 224 4.85 -21.25 11.21
C ASP A 224 5.09 -21.14 12.73
N PRO A 225 4.47 -20.19 13.44
CA PRO A 225 4.58 -20.05 14.89
C PRO A 225 4.28 -21.33 15.67
N ALA A 226 3.52 -22.28 15.14
CA ALA A 226 3.27 -23.58 15.76
C ALA A 226 4.49 -24.53 15.74
N SER A 227 5.45 -24.28 14.85
CA SER A 227 6.63 -25.14 14.61
C SER A 227 7.78 -24.92 15.62
N TRP A 228 7.67 -23.94 16.52
CA TRP A 228 8.75 -23.56 17.46
C TRP A 228 9.25 -24.71 18.34
N ARG A 229 8.40 -25.71 18.65
CA ARG A 229 8.80 -26.90 19.41
C ARG A 229 9.76 -27.82 18.63
N SER A 230 9.63 -27.84 17.31
CA SER A 230 10.56 -28.57 16.43
C SER A 230 11.92 -27.87 16.40
N LEU A 231 11.91 -26.54 16.30
CA LEU A 231 13.12 -25.70 16.41
C LEU A 231 13.80 -25.81 17.77
N LEU A 232 13.03 -25.91 18.87
CA LEU A 232 13.58 -26.12 20.21
C LEU A 232 14.36 -27.43 20.30
N LYS A 233 13.81 -28.55 19.81
CA LYS A 233 14.51 -29.84 19.79
C LYS A 233 15.82 -29.78 19.01
N LYS A 234 15.83 -29.07 17.88
CA LYS A 234 17.03 -28.86 17.06
C LYS A 234 18.08 -28.02 17.79
N LEU A 235 17.67 -26.96 18.49
CA LEU A 235 18.58 -26.15 19.32
C LEU A 235 19.15 -26.92 20.52
N GLU A 236 18.35 -27.79 21.14
CA GLU A 236 18.81 -28.69 22.22
C GLU A 236 19.84 -29.71 21.71
N GLN A 237 19.66 -30.24 20.50
CA GLN A 237 20.61 -31.13 19.84
C GLN A 237 21.94 -30.44 19.51
N ILE A 238 21.89 -29.19 19.02
CA ILE A 238 23.08 -28.36 18.78
C ILE A 238 23.81 -28.06 20.10
N GLY A 239 23.10 -27.63 21.14
CA GLY A 239 23.71 -27.27 22.43
C GLY A 239 24.29 -28.44 23.24
N SER A 240 23.98 -29.68 22.87
CA SER A 240 24.44 -30.88 23.59
C SER A 240 25.78 -31.45 23.10
N GLY A 241 26.46 -30.78 22.15
CA GLY A 241 27.73 -31.25 21.60
C GLY A 241 27.62 -32.52 20.75
N SER A 242 26.40 -32.90 20.36
CA SER A 242 26.14 -33.94 19.36
C SER A 242 26.26 -33.38 17.93
N ASP A 243 27.19 -32.43 17.73
CA ASP A 243 27.42 -31.63 16.51
C ASP A 243 27.64 -32.42 15.23
N LYS A 244 27.69 -33.75 15.31
CA LYS A 244 27.85 -34.61 14.15
C LYS A 244 26.56 -34.75 13.35
N ASP A 245 25.35 -34.74 13.90
CA ASP A 245 24.19 -35.09 13.06
C ASP A 245 23.61 -33.90 12.28
N ILE A 246 23.42 -32.73 12.89
CA ILE A 246 22.84 -31.57 12.17
C ILE A 246 23.84 -30.95 11.18
N LEU A 247 25.13 -30.95 11.51
CA LEU A 247 26.17 -30.43 10.60
C LEU A 247 26.62 -31.46 9.55
N ASN A 248 26.46 -32.77 9.76
CA ASN A 248 26.76 -33.76 8.71
C ASN A 248 25.57 -34.03 7.78
N GLU A 249 24.32 -33.88 8.24
CA GLU A 249 23.14 -34.04 7.36
C GLU A 249 22.90 -32.83 6.45
N LEU A 250 23.40 -31.65 6.82
CA LEU A 250 23.38 -30.48 5.96
C LEU A 250 24.73 -30.20 5.36
N ASN A 251 24.72 -29.78 4.09
CA ASN A 251 25.89 -29.32 3.35
C ASN A 251 26.64 -28.20 4.11
N LEU A 252 27.49 -28.55 5.08
CA LEU A 252 28.50 -27.70 5.70
C LEU A 252 29.31 -26.96 4.62
N CYS A 253 29.49 -27.61 3.46
CA CYS A 253 30.07 -27.01 2.26
C CYS A 253 29.28 -25.80 1.77
N LYS A 254 27.95 -25.88 1.69
CA LYS A 254 27.09 -24.78 1.22
C LYS A 254 27.00 -23.66 2.26
N ALA A 255 26.97 -24.00 3.55
CA ALA A 255 27.05 -23.00 4.63
C ALA A 255 28.39 -22.23 4.58
N LYS A 256 29.51 -22.95 4.47
CA LYS A 256 30.85 -22.35 4.37
C LYS A 256 31.04 -21.55 3.09
N GLU A 257 30.52 -22.04 1.96
CA GLU A 257 30.53 -21.33 0.68
C GLU A 257 29.78 -20.01 0.80
N ILE A 258 28.55 -20.02 1.32
CA ILE A 258 27.76 -18.80 1.57
C ILE A 258 28.51 -17.84 2.49
N ILE A 259 29.05 -18.30 3.61
CA ILE A 259 29.78 -17.45 4.57
C ILE A 259 31.06 -16.87 3.94
N SER A 260 31.75 -17.64 3.11
CA SER A 260 32.96 -17.20 2.39
C SER A 260 32.69 -16.16 1.31
N VAL A 261 31.54 -16.22 0.63
CA VAL A 261 31.10 -15.20 -0.35
C VAL A 261 30.98 -13.82 0.32
N PHE A 262 30.62 -13.77 1.59
CA PHE A 262 30.52 -12.52 2.35
C PHE A 262 31.83 -12.10 3.06
N GLY A 263 32.95 -12.80 2.80
CA GLY A 263 34.26 -12.45 3.39
C GLY A 263 34.33 -12.60 4.91
N ILE A 264 33.46 -13.43 5.51
CA ILE A 264 33.46 -13.68 6.95
C ILE A 264 34.44 -14.83 7.21
N ASP A 265 35.63 -14.52 7.71
CA ASP A 265 36.56 -15.52 8.22
C ASP A 265 36.06 -16.08 9.55
N LEU A 266 35.59 -17.32 9.54
CA LEU A 266 35.36 -18.07 10.77
C LEU A 266 36.73 -18.49 11.30
N GLU A 267 37.29 -17.71 12.23
CA GLU A 267 38.50 -18.10 12.94
C GLU A 267 38.30 -19.48 13.57
N LYS A 268 39.26 -20.39 13.31
CA LYS A 268 39.30 -21.70 13.95
C LYS A 268 39.87 -21.52 15.35
N ASP A 269 38.99 -21.39 16.33
CA ASP A 269 39.29 -21.78 17.72
C ASP A 269 38.58 -23.10 18.04
#